data_AF-A0A521JQ90-F1
#
_entry.id   AF-A0A521JQ90-F1
#
_cell.length_a   1.000
_cell.length_b   1.000
_cell.length_c   1.000
_cell.angle_alpha   90.00
_cell.angle_beta   90.00
_cell.angle_gamma   90.00
#
_symmetry.space_group_name_H-M   'P 1'
#
loop_
_entity.id
_entity.type
_entity.pdbx_description
1 polymer ?
#
loop_
_entity_poly.entity_id
_entity_poly.type
_entity_poly.pdbx_seq_one_letter_code
_entity_poly.pdbx_strand_id
1 'polypeptide(L)'
;MNQGITIELQFFMISILWGALVLLAYDLLRILRRIIRHNTFFVAVQDLVFWVLASVFIFAMIYVKNSGTIRGFSVMGMVMGMVIYHYILSDWIVKLISRLILLLLRPFFIVINYIRKGLRYFKNKIKLLNNRIYGQLKRKSKSVKILLDSRRQKRIQKKKDRKNEKKKLAKRSNQNKQDKQSAKKAKRAKA
;
A
#
# COMPACT_ATOMS: atom_id res chain seq x y z
N MET A 1 7.75 55.44 -48.35
CA MET A 1 8.12 54.20 -47.63
C MET A 1 7.24 53.08 -48.18
N ASN A 2 7.83 52.04 -48.78
CA ASN A 2 7.10 50.97 -49.46
C ASN A 2 6.25 50.16 -48.46
N GLN A 3 4.93 50.42 -48.44
CA GLN A 3 4.01 49.83 -47.46
C GLN A 3 3.94 48.29 -47.54
N GLY A 4 4.22 47.69 -48.71
CA GLY A 4 4.24 46.23 -48.87
C GLY A 4 5.33 45.52 -48.05
N ILE A 5 6.54 46.09 -47.99
CA ILE A 5 7.69 45.47 -47.30
C ILE A 5 7.49 45.54 -45.78
N THR A 6 6.92 46.64 -45.28
CA THR A 6 6.64 46.79 -43.84
C THR A 6 5.56 45.82 -43.36
N ILE A 7 4.57 45.53 -44.21
CA ILE A 7 3.50 44.58 -43.91
C ILE A 7 4.06 43.15 -43.86
N GLU A 8 4.89 42.76 -44.83
CA GLU A 8 5.56 41.45 -44.85
C GLU A 8 6.49 41.24 -43.64
N LEU A 9 7.21 42.28 -43.23
CA LEU A 9 8.10 42.23 -42.06
C LEU A 9 7.32 42.11 -40.74
N GLN A 10 6.21 42.84 -40.59
CA GLN A 10 5.32 42.70 -39.43
C GLN A 10 4.72 41.29 -39.37
N PHE A 11 4.33 40.74 -40.52
CA PHE A 11 3.89 39.35 -40.59
C PHE A 11 5.00 38.40 -40.16
N PHE A 12 6.25 38.60 -40.58
CA PHE A 12 7.36 37.76 -40.14
C PHE A 12 7.54 37.80 -38.61
N MET A 13 7.55 38.99 -38.02
CA MET A 13 7.71 39.19 -36.57
C MET A 13 6.59 38.53 -35.76
N ILE A 14 5.34 38.69 -36.20
CA ILE A 14 4.17 38.05 -35.57
C ILE A 14 4.26 36.52 -35.69
N SER A 15 4.88 35.99 -36.76
CA SER A 15 5.04 34.54 -36.95
C SER A 15 6.01 33.95 -35.95
N ILE A 16 7.11 34.66 -35.70
CA ILE A 16 8.10 34.31 -34.68
C ILE A 16 7.46 34.34 -33.30
N LEU A 17 6.67 35.38 -32.99
CA LEU A 17 6.00 35.51 -31.69
C LEU A 17 4.98 34.38 -31.45
N TRP A 18 4.20 34.02 -32.46
CA TRP A 18 3.26 32.89 -32.38
C TRP A 18 3.99 31.55 -32.24
N GLY A 19 5.10 31.34 -32.96
CA GLY A 19 5.94 30.15 -32.78
C GLY A 19 6.52 30.03 -31.37
N ALA A 20 6.93 31.15 -30.77
CA ALA A 20 7.38 31.21 -29.38
C ALA A 20 6.24 30.93 -28.39
N LEU A 21 5.02 31.41 -28.65
CA LEU A 21 3.86 31.15 -27.80
C LEU A 21 3.45 29.67 -27.78
N VAL A 22 3.53 28.99 -28.94
CA VAL A 22 3.32 27.53 -29.03
C VAL A 22 4.33 26.78 -28.17
N LEU A 23 5.60 27.18 -28.21
CA LEU A 23 6.63 26.54 -27.39
C LEU A 23 6.46 26.82 -25.90
N LEU A 24 6.01 28.02 -25.53
CA LEU A 24 5.65 28.36 -24.15
C LEU A 24 4.50 27.46 -23.65
N ALA A 25 3.48 27.24 -24.47
CA ALA A 25 2.40 26.30 -24.17
C ALA A 25 2.90 24.84 -24.07
N TYR A 26 3.83 24.43 -24.94
CA TYR A 26 4.47 23.11 -24.88
C TYR A 26 5.27 22.90 -23.60
N ASP A 27 6.06 23.90 -23.18
CA ASP A 27 6.82 23.82 -21.93
C ASP A 27 5.91 23.80 -20.71
N LEU A 28 4.80 24.55 -20.72
CA LEU A 28 3.80 24.48 -19.65
C LEU A 28 3.20 23.08 -19.52
N LEU A 29 2.90 22.43 -20.64
CA LEU A 29 2.43 21.03 -20.68
C LEU A 29 3.51 20.04 -20.23
N ARG A 30 4.77 20.27 -20.60
CA ARG A 30 5.91 19.45 -20.18
C ARG A 30 6.17 19.54 -18.68
N ILE A 31 5.98 20.73 -18.10
CA ILE A 31 6.05 21.00 -16.66
C ILE A 31 4.88 20.32 -15.94
N LEU A 32 3.65 20.45 -16.45
CA LEU A 32 2.47 19.76 -15.93
C LEU A 32 2.64 18.23 -15.92
N ARG A 33 3.29 17.65 -16.95
CA ARG A 33 3.62 16.21 -17.03
C ARG A 33 4.60 15.74 -15.95
N ARG A 34 5.51 16.60 -15.49
CA ARG A 34 6.45 16.29 -14.39
C ARG A 34 5.86 16.56 -13.00
N ILE A 35 4.86 17.44 -12.88
CA ILE A 35 4.29 17.87 -11.60
C ILE A 35 3.19 16.92 -11.09
N ILE A 36 2.46 16.24 -11.97
CA ILE A 36 1.35 15.36 -11.58
C ILE A 36 1.86 13.93 -11.43
N ARG A 37 1.92 13.46 -10.18
CA ARG A 37 2.39 12.12 -9.81
C ARG A 37 1.38 11.04 -10.24
N HIS A 38 1.59 10.50 -11.44
CA HIS A 38 1.06 9.29 -12.08
C HIS A 38 -0.40 8.84 -11.82
N ASN A 39 -1.28 9.22 -12.75
CA ASN A 39 -2.24 8.30 -13.36
C ASN A 39 -2.03 8.40 -14.89
N THR A 40 -1.70 7.31 -15.57
CA THR A 40 -1.39 7.29 -17.03
C THR A 40 -2.48 7.91 -17.89
N PHE A 41 -3.72 7.86 -17.40
CA PHE A 41 -4.89 8.51 -17.99
C PHE A 41 -4.73 10.04 -18.17
N PHE A 42 -4.23 10.75 -17.15
CA PHE A 42 -4.04 12.21 -17.24
C PHE A 42 -2.96 12.60 -18.25
N VAL A 43 -1.94 11.76 -18.39
CA VAL A 43 -0.89 11.94 -19.41
C VAL A 43 -1.48 11.79 -20.81
N ALA A 44 -2.34 10.78 -21.03
CA ALA A 44 -3.00 10.57 -22.31
C ALA A 44 -3.96 11.72 -22.67
N VAL A 45 -4.72 12.23 -21.70
CA VAL A 45 -5.61 13.40 -21.91
C VAL A 45 -4.80 14.65 -22.26
N GLN A 46 -3.68 14.89 -21.58
CA GLN A 46 -2.80 16.01 -21.89
C GLN A 46 -2.16 15.89 -23.27
N ASP A 47 -1.70 14.69 -23.67
CA ASP A 47 -1.17 14.45 -25.01
C ASP A 47 -2.26 14.68 -26.07
N LEU A 48 -3.49 14.22 -25.83
CA LEU A 48 -4.61 14.46 -26.76
C LEU A 48 -4.93 15.95 -26.90
N VAL A 49 -5.00 16.68 -25.78
CA VAL A 49 -5.22 18.13 -25.78
C VAL A 49 -4.07 18.86 -26.46
N PHE A 50 -2.82 18.44 -26.23
CA PHE A 50 -1.66 19.02 -26.90
C PHE A 50 -1.73 18.82 -28.42
N TRP A 51 -2.04 17.61 -28.89
CA TRP A 51 -2.14 17.32 -30.31
C TRP A 51 -3.27 18.09 -30.98
N VAL A 52 -4.41 18.24 -30.31
CA VAL A 52 -5.53 19.08 -30.80
C VAL A 52 -5.16 20.55 -30.81
N LEU A 53 -4.54 21.07 -29.74
CA LEU A 53 -4.12 22.46 -29.70
C LEU A 53 -3.02 22.74 -30.74
N ALA A 54 -2.04 21.85 -30.89
CA ALA A 54 -0.97 21.96 -31.87
C ALA A 54 -1.52 21.96 -33.30
N SER A 55 -2.45 21.06 -33.63
CA SER A 55 -3.06 21.02 -34.96
C SER A 55 -3.91 22.26 -35.23
N VAL A 56 -4.73 22.70 -34.27
CA VAL A 56 -5.52 23.94 -34.36
C VAL A 56 -4.60 25.14 -34.47
N PHE A 57 -3.46 25.17 -33.78
CA PHE A 57 -2.49 26.26 -33.88
C PHE A 57 -1.82 26.33 -35.24
N ILE A 58 -1.37 25.20 -35.76
CA ILE A 58 -0.78 25.11 -37.10
C ILE A 58 -1.81 25.57 -38.13
N PHE A 59 -3.06 25.11 -38.02
CA PHE A 59 -4.15 25.53 -38.90
C PHE A 59 -4.50 27.01 -38.75
N ALA A 60 -4.65 27.53 -37.53
CA ALA A 60 -4.98 28.92 -37.27
C ALA A 60 -3.87 29.85 -37.77
N MET A 61 -2.60 29.47 -37.61
CA MET A 61 -1.48 30.22 -38.15
C MET A 61 -1.51 30.27 -39.69
N ILE A 62 -1.82 29.15 -40.35
CA ILE A 62 -1.98 29.09 -41.81
C ILE A 62 -3.19 29.93 -42.27
N TYR A 63 -4.29 29.91 -41.50
CA TYR A 63 -5.56 30.57 -41.87
C TYR A 63 -5.52 32.09 -41.68
N VAL A 64 -5.05 32.58 -40.53
CA VAL A 64 -5.03 34.00 -40.18
C VAL A 64 -4.03 34.78 -41.05
N LYS A 65 -2.93 34.16 -41.46
CA LYS A 65 -1.84 34.89 -42.10
C LYS A 65 -2.00 35.10 -43.59
N ASN A 66 -2.79 34.26 -44.26
CA ASN A 66 -2.67 34.19 -45.71
C ASN A 66 -3.92 33.71 -46.45
N SER A 67 -5.10 33.90 -45.86
CA SER A 67 -6.38 33.57 -46.53
C SER A 67 -6.40 32.15 -47.14
N GLY A 68 -5.67 31.19 -46.54
CA GLY A 68 -5.57 29.81 -47.02
C GLY A 68 -4.41 29.46 -47.99
N THR A 69 -3.50 30.38 -48.34
CA THR A 69 -2.34 30.05 -49.20
C THR A 69 -1.10 29.64 -48.40
N ILE A 70 -0.61 28.41 -48.61
CA ILE A 70 0.55 27.86 -47.91
C ILE A 70 1.83 28.53 -48.44
N ARG A 71 2.36 29.54 -47.72
CA ARG A 71 3.69 30.11 -48.00
C ARG A 71 4.74 29.45 -47.10
N GLY A 72 5.77 28.85 -47.70
CA GLY A 72 6.83 28.11 -46.99
C GLY A 72 7.57 28.90 -45.91
N PHE A 73 7.54 30.24 -45.97
CA PHE A 73 8.11 31.13 -44.96
C PHE A 73 7.50 30.95 -43.56
N SER A 74 6.21 30.61 -43.47
CA SER A 74 5.54 30.36 -42.18
C SER A 74 6.04 29.06 -41.51
N VAL A 75 6.25 28.01 -42.31
CA VAL A 75 6.79 26.73 -41.84
C VAL A 75 8.25 26.90 -41.42
N MET A 76 9.04 27.63 -42.22
CA MET A 76 10.42 28.00 -41.88
C MET A 76 10.50 28.83 -40.59
N GLY A 77 9.62 29.83 -40.40
CA GLY A 77 9.55 30.61 -39.16
C GLY A 77 9.21 29.78 -37.93
N MET A 78 8.37 28.75 -38.08
CA MET A 78 8.03 27.81 -37.00
C MET A 78 9.22 26.90 -36.65
N VAL A 79 9.90 26.34 -37.66
CA VAL A 79 11.11 25.52 -37.47
C VAL A 79 12.24 26.35 -36.85
N MET A 80 12.43 27.58 -37.33
CA MET A 80 13.46 28.48 -36.82
C MET A 80 13.18 28.92 -35.39
N GLY A 81 11.91 29.18 -35.06
CA GLY A 81 11.45 29.40 -33.68
C GLY A 81 11.72 28.20 -32.77
N MET A 82 11.45 26.97 -33.25
CA MET A 82 11.77 25.73 -32.54
C MET A 82 13.27 25.58 -32.25
N VAL A 83 14.13 25.85 -33.23
CA VAL A 83 15.59 25.69 -33.11
C VAL A 83 16.17 26.73 -32.14
N ILE A 84 15.82 28.01 -32.28
CA ILE A 84 16.32 29.08 -31.41
C ILE A 84 15.94 28.83 -29.95
N TYR A 85 14.71 28.37 -29.70
CA TYR A 85 14.23 28.07 -28.36
C TYR A 85 14.92 26.84 -27.76
N HIS A 86 15.18 25.80 -28.55
CA HIS A 86 15.90 24.61 -28.09
C HIS A 86 17.30 24.97 -27.55
N TYR A 87 17.99 25.89 -28.21
CA TYR A 87 19.32 26.35 -27.77
C TYR A 87 19.29 27.27 -26.54
N ILE A 88 18.32 28.18 -26.44
CA ILE A 88 18.27 29.18 -25.35
C ILE A 88 17.64 28.61 -24.07
N LEU A 89 16.59 27.79 -24.19
CA LEU A 89 15.81 27.34 -23.04
C LEU A 89 16.23 26.00 -22.46
N SER A 90 17.05 25.20 -23.15
CA SER A 90 17.57 23.91 -22.65
C SER A 90 18.06 24.01 -21.20
N ASP A 91 18.99 24.92 -20.93
CA ASP A 91 19.69 24.96 -19.65
C ASP A 91 18.83 25.59 -18.55
N TRP A 92 18.03 26.60 -18.91
CA TRP A 92 17.13 27.28 -17.98
C TRP A 92 16.00 26.34 -17.53
N ILE A 93 15.46 25.56 -18.47
CA ILE A 93 14.44 24.56 -18.21
C ILE A 93 14.99 23.42 -17.37
N VAL A 94 16.19 22.90 -17.66
CA VAL A 94 16.80 21.83 -16.84
C VAL A 94 17.01 22.28 -15.39
N LYS A 95 17.45 23.53 -15.18
CA LYS A 95 17.59 24.11 -13.83
C LYS A 95 16.25 24.31 -13.13
N LEU A 96 15.22 24.78 -13.83
CA LEU A 96 13.88 24.97 -13.28
C LEU A 96 13.24 23.62 -12.93
N ILE A 97 13.36 22.64 -13.81
CA ILE A 97 12.91 21.26 -13.64
C ILE A 97 13.59 20.62 -12.42
N SER A 98 14.89 20.78 -12.26
CA SER A 98 15.63 20.20 -11.12
C SER A 98 15.15 20.79 -9.79
N ARG A 99 14.94 22.11 -9.73
CA ARG A 99 14.36 22.78 -8.56
C ARG A 99 12.93 22.32 -8.28
N LEU A 100 12.11 22.18 -9.32
CA LEU A 100 10.73 21.74 -9.20
C LEU A 100 10.62 20.28 -8.75
N ILE A 101 11.48 19.39 -9.25
CA ILE A 101 11.61 17.99 -8.78
C ILE A 101 11.90 17.98 -7.28
N LEU A 102 12.87 18.78 -6.83
CA LEU A 102 13.24 18.82 -5.41
C LEU A 102 12.10 19.38 -4.54
N LEU A 103 11.40 20.41 -5.03
CA LEU A 103 10.24 21.00 -4.37
C LEU A 103 9.10 19.98 -4.22
N LEU A 104 8.84 19.17 -5.26
CA LEU A 104 7.75 18.21 -5.28
C LEU A 104 8.06 16.93 -4.49
N LEU A 105 9.32 16.46 -4.48
CA LEU A 105 9.72 15.28 -3.71
C LEU A 105 9.79 15.57 -2.21
N ARG A 106 10.10 16.81 -1.79
CA ARG A 106 10.16 17.22 -0.37
C ARG A 106 8.90 16.88 0.44
N PRO A 107 7.68 17.32 0.06
CA PRO A 107 6.47 17.01 0.82
C PRO A 107 6.19 15.50 0.82
N PHE A 108 6.51 14.78 -0.26
CA PHE A 108 6.32 13.34 -0.34
C PHE A 108 7.17 12.57 0.67
N PHE A 109 8.45 12.95 0.83
CA PHE A 109 9.32 12.36 1.85
C PHE A 109 8.87 12.67 3.27
N ILE A 110 8.37 13.89 3.53
CA ILE A 110 7.82 14.28 4.84
C ILE A 110 6.60 13.41 5.18
N VAL A 111 5.66 13.29 4.25
CA VAL A 111 4.44 12.48 4.42
C VAL A 111 4.79 11.00 4.64
N ILE A 112 5.69 10.43 3.84
CA ILE A 112 6.17 9.05 4.03
C ILE A 112 6.79 8.87 5.42
N ASN A 113 7.66 9.79 5.84
CA ASN A 113 8.32 9.67 7.13
C ASN A 113 7.32 9.80 8.29
N TYR A 114 6.31 10.65 8.13
CA TYR A 114 5.22 10.81 9.10
C TYR A 114 4.37 9.53 9.21
N ILE A 115 3.97 8.96 8.07
CA ILE A 115 3.25 7.69 8.00
C ILE A 115 4.08 6.56 8.63
N ARG A 116 5.38 6.50 8.33
CA ARG A 116 6.29 5.48 8.88
C ARG A 116 6.45 5.61 10.40
N LYS A 117 6.47 6.83 10.94
CA LYS A 117 6.43 7.08 12.40
C LYS A 117 5.11 6.61 13.00
N GLY A 118 3.97 6.95 12.39
CA GLY A 118 2.65 6.49 12.82
C GLY A 118 2.53 4.97 12.83
N LEU A 119 2.99 4.30 11.75
CA LEU A 119 3.05 2.85 11.65
C LEU A 119 3.91 2.21 12.74
N ARG A 120 5.05 2.82 13.08
CA ARG A 120 5.92 2.32 14.16
C ARG A 120 5.22 2.41 15.52
N TYR A 121 4.52 3.52 15.77
CA TYR A 121 3.71 3.69 16.98
C TYR A 121 2.61 2.64 17.08
N PHE A 122 1.85 2.43 16.01
CA PHE A 122 0.80 1.40 15.96
C PHE A 122 1.35 -0.01 16.12
N LYS A 123 2.46 -0.37 15.45
CA LYS A 123 3.10 -1.68 15.62
C LYS A 123 3.49 -1.95 17.08
N ASN A 124 4.06 -0.95 17.76
CA ASN A 124 4.41 -1.08 19.17
C ASN A 124 3.16 -1.26 20.06
N LYS A 125 2.09 -0.51 19.79
CA LYS A 125 0.82 -0.63 20.52
C LYS A 125 0.13 -1.98 20.30
N ILE A 126 0.11 -2.47 19.07
CA ILE A 126 -0.40 -3.80 18.70
C ILE A 126 0.43 -4.89 19.35
N LYS A 127 1.76 -4.77 19.38
CA LYS A 127 2.65 -5.75 20.04
C LYS A 127 2.35 -5.88 21.53
N LEU A 128 2.08 -4.77 22.21
CA LEU A 128 1.68 -4.76 23.63
C LEU A 128 0.33 -5.47 23.85
N LEU A 129 -0.66 -5.19 23.00
CA LEU A 129 -1.96 -5.86 23.03
C LEU A 129 -1.85 -7.35 22.74
N ASN A 130 -1.08 -7.74 21.71
CA ASN A 130 -0.88 -9.13 21.36
C ASN A 130 -0.21 -9.90 22.50
N ASN A 131 0.83 -9.34 23.14
CA ASN A 131 1.46 -9.96 24.30
C ASN A 131 0.49 -10.15 25.49
N ARG A 132 -0.42 -9.19 25.74
CA ARG A 132 -1.46 -9.33 26.76
C ARG A 132 -2.45 -10.45 26.42
N ILE A 133 -2.92 -10.50 25.17
CA ILE A 133 -3.86 -11.52 24.69
C ILE A 133 -3.21 -12.91 24.74
N TYR A 134 -1.98 -13.04 24.26
CA TYR A 134 -1.22 -14.30 24.32
C TYR A 134 -1.03 -14.78 25.75
N GLY A 135 -0.77 -13.87 26.69
CA GLY A 135 -0.69 -14.16 28.12
C GLY A 135 -2.01 -14.67 28.72
N GLN A 136 -3.13 -14.03 28.36
CA GLN A 136 -4.49 -14.42 28.77
C GLN A 136 -4.86 -15.82 28.25
N LEU A 137 -4.63 -16.06 26.95
CA LEU A 137 -4.86 -17.36 26.31
C LEU A 137 -4.01 -18.47 26.93
N LYS A 138 -2.73 -18.20 27.20
CA LYS A 138 -1.82 -19.16 27.86
C LYS A 138 -2.31 -19.54 29.25
N ARG A 139 -2.89 -18.60 30.02
CA ARG A 139 -3.46 -18.87 31.35
C ARG A 139 -4.74 -19.70 31.27
N LYS A 140 -5.67 -19.37 30.37
CA LYS A 140 -6.88 -20.19 30.16
C LYS A 140 -6.53 -21.60 29.70
N SER A 141 -5.59 -21.74 28.76
CA SER A 141 -5.10 -23.04 28.29
C SER A 141 -4.49 -23.88 29.43
N LYS A 142 -3.64 -23.28 30.28
CA LYS A 142 -3.09 -23.96 31.48
C LYS A 142 -4.19 -24.39 32.46
N SER A 143 -5.17 -23.53 32.74
CA SER A 143 -6.27 -23.84 33.66
C SER A 143 -7.12 -25.01 33.14
N VAL A 144 -7.44 -25.02 31.85
CA VAL A 144 -8.15 -26.14 31.20
C VAL A 144 -7.34 -27.43 31.27
N LYS A 145 -6.02 -27.38 31.02
CA LYS A 145 -5.14 -28.55 31.14
C LYS A 145 -5.13 -29.13 32.56
N ILE A 146 -4.98 -28.27 33.57
CA ILE A 146 -4.98 -28.68 34.99
C ILE A 146 -6.33 -29.30 35.37
N LEU A 147 -7.45 -28.72 34.94
CA LEU A 147 -8.79 -29.27 35.20
C LEU A 147 -8.96 -30.66 34.57
N LEU A 148 -8.50 -30.85 33.34
CA LEU A 148 -8.54 -32.13 32.64
C LEU A 148 -7.69 -33.19 33.34
N ASP A 149 -6.46 -32.85 33.73
CA ASP A 149 -5.58 -33.75 34.48
C ASP A 149 -6.17 -34.11 35.85
N SER A 150 -6.75 -33.13 36.55
CA SER A 150 -7.42 -33.34 37.84
C SER A 150 -8.64 -34.26 37.72
N ARG A 151 -9.44 -34.11 36.66
CA ARG A 151 -10.56 -35.04 36.35
C ARG A 151 -10.07 -36.44 36.01
N ARG A 152 -8.96 -36.56 35.27
CA ARG A 152 -8.34 -37.85 34.94
C ARG A 152 -7.85 -38.57 36.19
N GLN A 153 -7.15 -37.87 37.09
CA GLN A 153 -6.69 -38.43 38.37
C GLN A 153 -7.85 -38.87 39.27
N LYS A 154 -8.92 -38.06 39.40
CA LYS A 154 -10.12 -38.46 40.16
C LYS A 154 -10.76 -39.74 39.63
N ARG A 155 -10.83 -39.93 38.30
CA ARG A 155 -11.35 -41.16 37.68
C ARG A 155 -10.49 -42.38 38.00
N ILE A 156 -9.16 -42.22 37.99
CA ILE A 156 -8.21 -43.29 38.34
C ILE A 156 -8.34 -43.65 39.82
N GLN A 157 -8.42 -42.66 40.70
CA GLN A 157 -8.58 -42.87 42.14
C GLN A 157 -9.88 -43.62 42.44
N LYS A 158 -11.01 -43.19 41.86
CA LYS A 158 -12.31 -43.86 42.02
C LYS A 158 -12.33 -45.31 41.50
N LYS A 159 -11.47 -45.66 40.53
CA LYS A 159 -11.26 -47.05 40.08
C LYS A 159 -10.42 -47.85 41.10
N LYS A 160 -9.36 -47.26 41.65
CA LYS A 160 -8.54 -47.89 42.69
C LYS A 160 -9.35 -48.14 43.97
N ASP A 161 -10.13 -47.16 44.40
CA ASP A 161 -10.97 -47.26 45.61
C ASP A 161 -11.98 -48.39 45.47
N ARG A 162 -12.71 -48.46 44.34
CA ARG A 162 -13.62 -49.58 44.04
C ARG A 162 -12.92 -50.95 44.02
N LYS A 163 -11.68 -51.02 43.52
CA LYS A 163 -10.88 -52.26 43.54
C LYS A 163 -10.48 -52.65 44.97
N ASN A 164 -10.09 -51.69 45.80
CA ASN A 164 -9.73 -51.90 47.20
C ASN A 164 -10.94 -52.31 48.04
N GLU A 165 -12.09 -51.69 47.80
CA GLU A 165 -13.35 -52.02 48.46
C GLU A 165 -13.79 -53.45 48.15
N LYS A 166 -13.75 -53.86 46.86
CA LYS A 166 -13.96 -55.25 46.44
C LYS A 166 -12.99 -56.23 47.12
N LYS A 167 -11.70 -55.88 47.24
CA LYS A 167 -10.71 -56.70 47.96
C LYS A 167 -11.02 -56.82 49.46
N LYS A 168 -11.42 -55.73 50.12
CA LYS A 168 -11.82 -55.74 51.54
C LYS A 168 -13.06 -56.61 51.77
N LEU A 169 -14.06 -56.51 50.89
CA LEU A 169 -15.26 -57.35 50.91
C LEU A 169 -14.92 -58.84 50.75
N ALA A 170 -14.03 -59.17 49.81
CA ALA A 170 -13.56 -60.55 49.61
C ALA A 170 -12.76 -61.09 50.81
N LYS A 171 -11.94 -60.26 51.47
CA LYS A 171 -11.24 -60.64 52.71
C LYS A 171 -12.22 -60.92 53.84
N ARG A 172 -13.17 -60.02 54.08
CA ARG A 172 -14.22 -60.19 55.12
C ARG A 172 -15.06 -61.44 54.88
N SER A 173 -15.44 -61.73 53.63
CA SER A 173 -16.22 -62.94 53.33
C SER A 173 -15.41 -64.22 53.53
N ASN A 174 -14.11 -64.24 53.19
CA ASN A 174 -13.23 -65.37 53.48
C ASN A 174 -13.01 -65.57 54.98
N GLN A 175 -12.83 -64.48 55.73
CA GLN A 175 -12.65 -64.53 57.19
C GLN A 175 -13.91 -65.07 57.89
N ASN A 176 -15.09 -64.55 57.52
CA ASN A 176 -16.38 -65.10 58.00
C ASN A 176 -16.59 -66.58 57.62
N LYS A 177 -16.08 -67.03 56.46
CA LYS A 177 -16.12 -68.46 56.08
C LYS A 177 -15.19 -69.31 56.97
N GLN A 178 -13.99 -68.81 57.27
CA GLN A 178 -13.05 -69.48 58.18
C GLN A 178 -13.61 -69.55 59.61
N ASP A 179 -14.18 -68.47 60.12
CA ASP A 179 -14.78 -68.40 61.47
C ASP A 179 -15.98 -69.37 61.61
N LYS A 180 -16.80 -69.49 60.55
CA LYS A 180 -17.87 -70.49 60.51
C LYS A 180 -17.35 -71.93 60.48
N GLN A 181 -16.23 -72.19 59.80
CA GLN A 181 -15.62 -73.52 59.76
C GLN A 181 -14.95 -73.90 61.09
N SER A 182 -14.25 -72.96 61.75
CA SER A 182 -13.65 -73.18 63.07
C SER A 182 -14.73 -73.39 64.14
N ALA A 183 -15.81 -72.62 64.12
CA ALA A 183 -16.96 -72.83 65.01
C ALA A 183 -17.64 -74.21 64.80
N LYS A 184 -17.77 -74.67 63.54
CA LYS A 184 -18.27 -76.02 63.24
C LYS A 184 -17.34 -77.12 63.75
N LYS A 185 -16.01 -76.97 63.61
CA LYS A 185 -15.02 -77.90 64.17
C LYS A 185 -15.07 -77.95 65.70
N ALA A 186 -15.14 -76.79 66.36
CA ALA A 186 -15.24 -76.70 67.82
C ALA A 186 -16.52 -77.35 68.38
N LYS A 187 -17.64 -77.27 67.65
CA LYS A 187 -18.89 -77.98 68.01
C LYS A 187 -18.78 -79.49 67.83
N ARG A 188 -18.08 -79.97 66.79
CA ARG A 188 -17.85 -81.41 66.56
C ARG A 188 -16.87 -82.05 67.54
N ALA A 189 -15.96 -81.28 68.15
CA ALA A 189 -15.00 -81.78 69.15
C ALA A 189 -15.58 -81.85 70.58
N LYS A 190 -16.81 -81.34 70.78
CA LYS A 190 -17.53 -81.33 72.07
C LYS A 190 -18.70 -82.33 72.13
N ALA A 191 -18.89 -83.12 71.07
CA ALA A 191 -19.82 -84.23 70.99
C ALA A 191 -19.01 -85.51 70.87
#